data_AF-A0A2H0WW41-F1
#
_entry.id   AF-A0A2H0WW41-F1
#
_cell.length_a   1.000
_cell.length_b   1.000
_cell.length_c   1.000
_cell.angle_alpha   90.00
_cell.angle_beta   90.00
_cell.angle_gamma   90.00
#
_symmetry.space_group_name_H-M   'P 1'
#
loop_
_entity.id
_entity.type
_entity.pdbx_description
1 polymer ?
#
loop_
_entity_poly.entity_id
_entity_poly.type
_entity_poly.pdbx_seq_one_letter_code
_entity_poly.pdbx_strand_id
1 'polypeptide(L)'
;MFYLFGGIAAFTIFDMARGYLKAKNKQSYIVKNSIATLGIVAILFLFGPLFIISPVKIGYSTLKENTITLFYPKNRTSVADDIMMKTKKANSDNKDFYGITFPISVLVAISELDMLRFGIYPYAGGAGTELGITLREGKATTNVIAHELSHRNLARLTGKTIPAPNWFNEGLASYIGKMDYYKKPQDLR
;
A
#
# COMPACT_ATOMS: atom_id res chain seq x y z
N MET A 1 10.94 2.48 -4.92
CA MET A 1 9.81 3.09 -5.67
C MET A 1 9.73 4.61 -5.51
N PHE A 2 9.93 5.20 -4.33
CA PHE A 2 9.91 6.67 -4.15
C PHE A 2 10.87 7.45 -5.08
N TYR A 3 12.08 6.94 -5.33
CA TYR A 3 13.03 7.56 -6.26
C TYR A 3 12.56 7.57 -7.72
N LEU A 4 11.78 6.56 -8.14
CA LEU A 4 11.23 6.48 -9.50
C LEU A 4 10.14 7.53 -9.70
N PHE A 5 9.19 7.64 -8.76
CA PHE A 5 8.15 8.67 -8.81
C PHE A 5 8.71 10.08 -8.65
N GLY A 6 9.72 10.26 -7.80
CA GLY A 6 10.43 11.53 -7.66
C GLY A 6 11.14 11.94 -8.95
N GLY A 7 11.83 11.01 -9.61
CA GLY A 7 12.47 11.25 -10.90
C GLY A 7 11.49 11.59 -12.02
N ILE A 8 10.37 10.86 -12.11
CA ILE A 8 9.29 11.14 -13.07
C ILE A 8 8.71 12.53 -12.79
N ALA A 9 8.39 12.85 -11.54
CA ALA A 9 7.83 14.15 -11.17
C ALA A 9 8.79 15.31 -11.53
N ALA A 10 10.08 15.17 -11.21
CA ALA A 10 11.09 16.17 -11.56
C ALA A 10 11.22 16.34 -13.09
N PHE A 11 11.21 15.25 -13.85
CA PHE A 11 11.24 15.28 -15.31
C PHE A 11 10.00 15.98 -15.88
N THR A 12 8.80 15.67 -15.37
CA THR A 12 7.55 16.31 -15.78
C THR A 12 7.56 17.80 -15.48
N ILE A 13 8.04 18.21 -14.30
CA ILE A 13 8.17 19.63 -13.92
C ILE A 13 9.14 20.35 -14.87
N PHE A 14 10.28 19.74 -15.17
CA PHE A 14 11.26 20.31 -16.09
C PHE A 14 10.71 20.44 -17.51
N ASP A 15 10.01 19.42 -18.01
CA ASP A 15 9.40 19.47 -19.34
C ASP A 15 8.27 20.51 -19.41
N MET A 16 7.45 20.63 -18.36
CA MET A 16 6.46 21.70 -18.23
C MET A 16 7.10 23.09 -18.23
N ALA A 17 8.20 23.29 -17.50
CA ALA A 17 8.92 24.56 -17.49
C ALA A 17 9.52 24.88 -18.87
N ARG A 18 10.14 23.90 -19.53
CA ARG A 18 10.71 24.05 -20.88
C ARG A 18 9.63 24.37 -21.90
N GLY A 19 8.47 23.70 -21.83
CA GLY A 19 7.35 23.93 -22.71
C GLY A 19 6.71 25.31 -22.49
N TYR A 20 6.63 25.76 -21.24
CA TYR A 20 6.15 27.10 -20.90
C TYR A 20 7.01 28.20 -21.53
N LEU A 21 8.35 28.06 -21.46
CA LEU A 21 9.29 29.03 -22.04
C LEU A 21 9.15 29.14 -23.57
N LYS A 22 8.73 28.06 -24.24
CA LYS A 22 8.57 28.00 -25.71
C LYS A 22 7.13 28.31 -26.17
N ALA A 23 6.18 28.46 -25.26
CA ALA A 23 4.78 28.63 -25.60
C ALA A 23 4.49 30.04 -26.15
N LYS A 24 3.90 30.10 -27.35
CA LYS A 24 3.42 31.37 -27.93
C LYS A 24 2.32 32.02 -27.08
N ASN A 25 1.43 31.22 -26.50
CA ASN A 25 0.40 31.67 -25.56
C ASN A 25 0.60 31.01 -24.20
N LYS A 26 1.27 31.73 -23.29
CA LYS A 26 1.63 31.28 -21.94
C LYS A 26 0.41 30.96 -21.08
N GLN A 27 -0.65 31.77 -21.16
CA GLN A 27 -1.87 31.58 -20.39
C GLN A 27 -2.59 30.29 -20.78
N SER A 28 -2.78 30.06 -22.09
CA SER A 28 -3.37 28.82 -22.59
C SER A 28 -2.53 27.59 -22.23
N TYR A 29 -1.21 27.71 -22.28
CA TYR A 29 -0.30 26.63 -21.89
C TYR A 29 -0.45 26.26 -20.42
N ILE A 30 -0.48 27.25 -19.51
CA ILE A 30 -0.70 27.01 -18.08
C ILE A 30 -2.03 26.29 -17.86
N VAL A 31 -3.14 26.82 -18.40
CA VAL A 31 -4.47 26.24 -18.21
C VAL A 31 -4.53 24.79 -18.66
N LYS A 32 -3.98 24.47 -19.84
CA LYS A 32 -3.96 23.10 -20.37
C LYS A 32 -3.15 22.15 -19.48
N ASN A 33 -1.97 22.57 -19.02
CA ASN A 33 -1.14 21.74 -18.15
C ASN A 33 -1.74 21.58 -16.75
N SER A 34 -2.38 22.62 -16.20
CA SER A 34 -3.10 22.52 -14.93
C SER A 34 -4.25 21.51 -15.03
N ILE A 35 -5.05 21.56 -16.09
CA ILE A 35 -6.13 20.58 -16.32
C ILE A 35 -5.57 19.17 -16.45
N ALA A 36 -4.50 18.99 -17.25
CA ALA A 36 -3.86 17.68 -17.42
C ALA A 36 -3.31 17.13 -16.09
N THR A 37 -2.65 17.98 -15.30
CA THR A 37 -2.09 17.61 -13.99
C THR A 37 -3.20 17.19 -13.03
N LEU A 38 -4.28 17.97 -12.95
CA LEU A 38 -5.45 17.62 -12.13
C LEU A 38 -6.06 16.28 -12.58
N GLY A 39 -6.14 16.03 -13.89
CA GLY A 39 -6.58 14.75 -14.43
C GLY A 39 -5.71 13.58 -13.99
N ILE A 40 -4.38 13.72 -14.07
CA ILE A 40 -3.43 12.69 -13.62
C ILE A 40 -3.58 12.43 -12.12
N VAL A 41 -3.63 13.49 -11.30
CA VAL A 41 -3.82 13.36 -9.85
C VAL A 41 -5.14 12.64 -9.55
N ALA A 42 -6.23 13.02 -10.22
CA ALA A 42 -7.52 12.34 -10.07
C ALA A 42 -7.42 10.84 -10.41
N ILE A 43 -6.74 10.46 -11.49
CA ILE A 43 -6.52 9.05 -11.85
C ILE A 43 -5.73 8.31 -10.77
N LEU A 44 -4.68 8.91 -10.21
CA LEU A 44 -3.87 8.29 -9.14
C LEU A 44 -4.67 8.03 -7.87
N PHE A 45 -5.63 8.91 -7.53
CA PHE A 45 -6.56 8.70 -6.41
C PHE A 45 -7.63 7.66 -6.75
N LEU A 46 -8.26 7.74 -7.92
CA LEU A 46 -9.40 6.88 -8.24
C LEU A 46 -9.00 5.45 -8.61
N PHE A 47 -7.81 5.25 -9.18
CA PHE A 47 -7.40 3.98 -9.76
C PHE A 47 -5.91 3.65 -9.52
N GLY A 48 -5.19 4.41 -8.70
CA GLY A 48 -3.74 4.28 -8.58
C GLY A 48 -3.25 4.01 -7.16
N PRO A 49 -1.96 4.28 -6.88
CA PRO A 49 -1.36 4.01 -5.57
C PRO A 49 -1.96 4.85 -4.43
N LEU A 50 -2.67 5.94 -4.73
CA LEU A 50 -3.35 6.78 -3.74
C LEU A 50 -4.78 6.31 -3.45
N PHE A 51 -5.19 5.16 -3.98
CA PHE A 51 -6.54 4.63 -3.84
C PHE A 51 -7.00 4.51 -2.39
N ILE A 52 -6.14 4.08 -1.47
CA ILE A 52 -6.47 3.90 -0.05
C ILE A 52 -7.01 5.21 0.57
N ILE A 53 -6.45 6.36 0.20
CA ILE A 53 -6.84 7.67 0.73
C ILE A 53 -7.91 8.39 -0.13
N SER A 54 -8.29 7.82 -1.27
CA SER A 54 -9.32 8.42 -2.15
C SER A 54 -10.69 8.52 -1.47
N PRO A 55 -11.43 9.63 -1.62
CA PRO A 55 -12.80 9.71 -1.12
C PRO A 55 -13.76 8.80 -1.90
N VAL A 56 -13.42 8.43 -3.13
CA VAL A 56 -14.27 7.62 -4.01
C VAL A 56 -13.59 6.29 -4.33
N LYS A 57 -14.29 5.19 -4.09
CA LYS A 57 -13.80 3.80 -4.24
C LYS A 57 -14.49 3.09 -5.41
N ILE A 58 -14.21 3.51 -6.64
CA ILE A 58 -14.86 2.95 -7.84
C ILE A 58 -14.55 1.46 -7.97
N GLY A 59 -15.58 0.62 -8.14
CA GLY A 59 -15.43 -0.83 -8.25
C GLY A 59 -15.16 -1.57 -6.93
N TYR A 60 -15.02 -0.85 -5.82
CA TYR A 60 -14.76 -1.40 -4.50
C TYR A 60 -15.88 -1.07 -3.51
N SER A 61 -16.06 -1.93 -2.53
CA SER A 61 -16.85 -1.74 -1.32
C SER A 61 -15.92 -1.51 -0.14
N THR A 62 -16.49 -0.94 0.93
CA THR A 62 -15.78 -0.71 2.19
C THR A 62 -16.48 -1.48 3.30
N LEU A 63 -15.73 -2.32 4.02
CA LEU A 63 -16.16 -2.96 5.26
C LEU A 63 -15.34 -2.36 6.40
N LYS A 64 -16.01 -1.75 7.38
CA LYS A 64 -15.35 -1.09 8.51
C LYS A 64 -15.78 -1.76 9.80
N GLU A 65 -14.81 -2.19 10.59
CA GLU A 65 -15.02 -2.79 11.90
C GLU A 65 -13.97 -2.26 12.88
N ASN A 66 -14.43 -1.60 13.95
CA ASN A 66 -13.57 -0.94 14.93
C ASN A 66 -12.53 -0.03 14.25
N THR A 67 -11.25 -0.31 14.46
CA THR A 67 -10.10 0.41 13.90
C THR A 67 -9.68 -0.08 12.51
N ILE A 68 -10.31 -1.12 11.97
CA ILE A 68 -9.95 -1.73 10.69
C ILE A 68 -10.93 -1.27 9.59
N THR A 69 -10.39 -0.78 8.50
CA THR A 69 -11.13 -0.44 7.28
C THR A 69 -10.61 -1.31 6.14
N LEU A 70 -11.46 -2.13 5.56
CA LEU A 70 -11.15 -3.04 4.45
C LEU A 70 -11.80 -2.54 3.16
N PHE A 71 -11.00 -2.32 2.13
CA PHE A 71 -11.43 -2.03 0.77
C PHE A 71 -11.31 -3.30 -0.06
N TYR A 72 -12.43 -3.74 -0.63
CA TYR A 72 -12.49 -4.99 -1.39
C TYR A 72 -13.36 -4.85 -2.65
N PRO A 73 -13.15 -5.62 -3.71
CA PRO A 73 -14.00 -5.59 -4.90
C PRO A 73 -15.46 -5.91 -4.57
N LYS A 74 -16.43 -5.18 -5.15
CA LYS A 74 -17.86 -5.31 -4.77
C LYS A 74 -18.45 -6.72 -4.90
N ASN A 75 -17.88 -7.56 -5.77
CA ASN A 75 -18.31 -8.93 -6.05
C ASN A 75 -17.55 -10.00 -5.23
N ARG A 76 -16.93 -9.61 -4.11
CA ARG A 76 -16.06 -10.46 -3.28
C ARG A 76 -16.38 -10.38 -1.78
N THR A 77 -17.67 -10.33 -1.41
CA THR A 77 -18.08 -10.17 0.00
C THR A 77 -17.57 -11.28 0.92
N SER A 78 -17.66 -12.55 0.53
CA SER A 78 -17.19 -13.68 1.35
C SER A 78 -15.68 -13.63 1.63
N VAL A 79 -14.90 -13.20 0.64
CA VAL A 79 -13.46 -12.96 0.77
C VAL A 79 -13.18 -11.80 1.72
N ALA A 80 -14.01 -10.77 1.69
CA ALA A 80 -13.87 -9.62 2.59
C ALA A 80 -14.06 -10.02 4.06
N ASP A 81 -15.06 -10.85 4.36
CA ASP A 81 -15.32 -11.33 5.71
C ASP A 81 -14.18 -12.20 6.25
N ASP A 82 -13.67 -13.11 5.41
CA ASP A 82 -12.51 -13.94 5.74
C ASP A 82 -11.24 -13.10 5.99
N ILE A 83 -10.93 -12.16 5.10
CA ILE A 83 -9.78 -11.25 5.26
C ILE A 83 -9.97 -10.36 6.50
N MET A 84 -11.17 -9.88 6.78
CA MET A 84 -11.45 -9.08 7.98
C MET A 84 -11.18 -9.89 9.25
N MET A 85 -11.65 -11.13 9.32
CA MET A 85 -11.39 -12.04 10.44
C MET A 85 -9.89 -12.30 10.63
N LYS A 86 -9.17 -12.64 9.56
CA LYS A 86 -7.71 -12.83 9.59
C LYS A 86 -6.98 -11.55 10.01
N THR A 87 -7.43 -10.39 9.54
CA THR A 87 -6.87 -9.08 9.89
C THR A 87 -7.06 -8.77 11.37
N LYS A 88 -8.24 -9.06 11.94
CA LYS A 88 -8.47 -8.90 13.39
C LYS A 88 -7.49 -9.75 14.20
N LYS A 89 -7.29 -11.01 13.80
CA LYS A 89 -6.34 -11.90 14.49
C LYS A 89 -4.90 -11.40 14.35
N ALA A 90 -4.46 -11.06 13.14
CA ALA A 90 -3.13 -10.53 12.87
C ALA A 90 -2.85 -9.21 13.60
N ASN A 91 -3.86 -8.35 13.73
CA ASN A 91 -3.78 -7.11 14.52
C ASN A 91 -3.65 -7.41 16.02
N SER A 92 -4.32 -8.44 16.54
CA SER A 92 -4.11 -8.90 17.92
C SER A 92 -2.67 -9.36 18.13
N ASP A 93 -2.13 -10.18 17.22
CA ASP A 93 -0.75 -10.67 17.34
C ASP A 93 0.27 -9.52 17.31
N ASN A 94 0.03 -8.51 16.47
CA ASN A 94 0.84 -7.29 16.45
C ASN A 94 0.68 -6.47 17.73
N LYS A 95 -0.54 -6.34 18.26
CA LYS A 95 -0.79 -5.62 19.52
C LYS A 95 -0.08 -6.27 20.69
N ASP A 96 -0.04 -7.60 20.75
CA ASP A 96 0.64 -8.34 21.81
C ASP A 96 2.16 -8.05 21.81
N PHE A 97 2.75 -7.83 20.64
CA PHE A 97 4.16 -7.45 20.52
C PHE A 97 4.42 -5.95 20.77
N TYR A 98 3.69 -5.07 20.07
CA TYR A 98 3.96 -3.62 20.11
C TYR A 98 3.30 -2.90 21.30
N GLY A 99 2.36 -3.55 22.00
CA GLY A 99 1.59 -2.98 23.10
C GLY A 99 0.57 -1.90 22.70
N ILE A 100 0.43 -1.63 21.40
CA ILE A 100 -0.39 -0.53 20.86
C ILE A 100 -1.21 -0.97 19.66
N THR A 101 -2.23 -0.17 19.32
CA THR A 101 -3.06 -0.40 18.14
C THR A 101 -3.21 0.89 17.35
N PHE A 102 -3.00 0.82 16.04
CA PHE A 102 -3.26 1.91 15.12
C PHE A 102 -4.52 1.64 14.30
N PRO A 103 -5.24 2.66 13.82
CA PRO A 103 -6.22 2.49 12.75
C PRO A 103 -5.55 1.83 11.55
N ILE A 104 -6.14 0.79 10.95
CA ILE A 104 -5.60 0.01 9.83
C ILE A 104 -6.50 0.20 8.62
N SER A 105 -5.89 0.47 7.48
CA SER A 105 -6.52 0.35 6.16
C SER A 105 -5.96 -0.87 5.46
N VAL A 106 -6.83 -1.73 4.93
CA VAL A 106 -6.49 -2.92 4.16
C VAL A 106 -7.10 -2.79 2.77
N LEU A 107 -6.31 -3.01 1.73
CA LEU A 107 -6.79 -3.05 0.34
C LEU A 107 -6.61 -4.45 -0.23
N VAL A 108 -7.68 -5.04 -0.77
CA VAL A 108 -7.64 -6.36 -1.40
C VAL A 108 -7.42 -6.21 -2.90
N ALA A 109 -6.27 -6.68 -3.38
CA ALA A 109 -5.97 -6.79 -4.81
C ALA A 109 -6.30 -8.21 -5.32
N ILE A 110 -7.02 -8.28 -6.44
CA ILE A 110 -7.43 -9.57 -7.02
C ILE A 110 -6.38 -10.16 -7.97
N SER A 111 -5.43 -9.36 -8.43
CA SER A 111 -4.49 -9.74 -9.48
C SER A 111 -3.13 -9.06 -9.30
N GLU A 112 -2.14 -9.54 -10.05
CA GLU A 112 -0.81 -8.94 -10.15
C GLU A 112 -0.85 -7.54 -10.77
N LEU A 113 -1.76 -7.35 -11.73
CA LEU A 113 -2.01 -6.04 -12.32
C LEU A 113 -2.60 -5.08 -11.28
N ASP A 114 -3.51 -5.55 -10.43
CA ASP A 114 -4.06 -4.74 -9.34
C ASP A 114 -2.98 -4.37 -8.32
N MET A 115 -2.09 -5.30 -7.98
CA MET A 115 -0.92 -5.01 -7.14
C MET A 115 -0.06 -3.91 -7.75
N LEU A 116 0.28 -4.03 -9.05
CA LEU A 116 1.06 -3.02 -9.76
C LEU A 116 0.34 -1.66 -9.81
N ARG A 117 -0.96 -1.69 -10.11
CA ARG A 117 -1.83 -0.50 -10.16
C ARG A 117 -1.82 0.26 -8.83
N PHE A 118 -1.80 -0.47 -7.72
CA PHE A 118 -1.72 0.11 -6.39
C PHE A 118 -0.28 0.42 -5.94
N GLY A 119 0.68 0.35 -6.85
CA GLY A 119 2.07 0.72 -6.60
C GLY A 119 2.87 -0.33 -5.84
N ILE A 120 2.52 -1.60 -6.00
CA ILE A 120 3.16 -2.72 -5.29
C ILE A 120 3.74 -3.70 -6.29
N TYR A 121 4.83 -4.38 -5.89
CA TYR A 121 5.43 -5.40 -6.72
C TYR A 121 4.43 -6.52 -7.04
N PRO A 122 4.19 -6.86 -8.32
CA PRO A 122 3.08 -7.70 -8.77
C PRO A 122 3.06 -9.11 -8.14
N TYR A 123 4.24 -9.67 -7.85
CA TYR A 123 4.37 -11.04 -7.35
C TYR A 123 4.32 -11.16 -5.83
N ALA A 124 4.29 -10.05 -5.10
CA ALA A 124 4.24 -10.03 -3.65
C ALA A 124 2.93 -10.64 -3.10
N GLY A 125 2.98 -11.19 -1.88
CA GLY A 125 1.80 -11.65 -1.14
C GLY A 125 0.98 -10.49 -0.58
N GLY A 126 1.68 -9.45 -0.15
CA GLY A 126 1.15 -8.17 0.27
C GLY A 126 2.26 -7.13 0.32
N ALA A 127 1.91 -5.93 0.76
CA ALA A 127 2.88 -4.92 1.13
C ALA A 127 2.31 -4.00 2.22
N GLY A 128 3.09 -3.76 3.26
CA GLY A 128 2.83 -2.78 4.29
C GLY A 128 3.35 -1.39 3.97
N THR A 129 2.49 -0.37 4.11
CA THR A 129 2.86 1.05 4.05
C THR A 129 2.24 1.80 5.22
N GLU A 130 2.67 3.04 5.47
CA GLU A 130 2.08 3.89 6.52
C GLU A 130 0.59 4.17 6.33
N LEU A 131 0.15 4.18 5.07
CA LEU A 131 -1.25 4.44 4.69
C LEU A 131 -2.14 3.22 4.96
N GLY A 132 -1.56 2.02 4.97
CA GLY A 132 -2.28 0.77 5.08
C GLY A 132 -1.48 -0.39 4.52
N ILE A 133 -2.09 -1.55 4.50
CA ILE A 133 -1.55 -2.74 3.86
C ILE A 133 -2.38 -3.05 2.61
N THR A 134 -1.76 -3.61 1.59
CA THR A 134 -2.47 -4.17 0.44
C THR A 134 -2.12 -5.65 0.35
N LEU A 135 -3.13 -6.47 0.11
CA LEU A 135 -3.03 -7.93 0.14
C LEU A 135 -3.54 -8.52 -1.16
N ARG A 136 -2.84 -9.53 -1.68
CA ARG A 136 -3.36 -10.33 -2.78
C ARG A 136 -4.33 -11.36 -2.23
N GLU A 137 -5.58 -11.38 -2.73
CA GLU A 137 -6.67 -12.25 -2.27
C GLU A 137 -6.24 -13.70 -2.00
N GLY A 138 -5.58 -14.34 -2.97
CA GLY A 138 -5.12 -15.73 -2.85
C GLY A 138 -3.87 -15.97 -2.01
N LYS A 139 -3.26 -14.92 -1.44
CA LYS A 139 -2.05 -15.00 -0.60
C LYS A 139 -2.25 -14.40 0.80
N ALA A 140 -3.44 -13.90 1.12
CA ALA A 140 -3.77 -13.22 2.36
C ALA A 140 -4.01 -14.21 3.52
N THR A 141 -2.96 -14.84 4.03
CA THR A 141 -3.01 -15.63 5.27
C THR A 141 -2.88 -14.73 6.50
N THR A 142 -3.32 -15.18 7.67
CA THR A 142 -3.14 -14.42 8.93
C THR A 142 -1.67 -14.05 9.17
N ASN A 143 -0.75 -14.97 8.88
CA ASN A 143 0.69 -14.77 9.02
C ASN A 143 1.21 -13.68 8.07
N VAL A 144 0.81 -13.70 6.79
CA VAL A 144 1.15 -12.64 5.82
C VAL A 144 0.60 -11.30 6.29
N ILE A 145 -0.65 -11.26 6.74
CA ILE A 145 -1.25 -10.02 7.22
C ILE A 145 -0.50 -9.49 8.45
N ALA A 146 -0.13 -10.36 9.38
CA ALA A 146 0.65 -9.97 10.57
C ALA A 146 2.04 -9.46 10.21
N HIS A 147 2.71 -10.07 9.23
CA HIS A 147 3.99 -9.62 8.68
C HIS A 147 3.88 -8.21 8.09
N GLU A 148 2.92 -7.98 7.17
CA GLU A 148 2.74 -6.67 6.54
C GLU A 148 2.28 -5.58 7.54
N LEU A 149 1.46 -5.95 8.54
CA LEU A 149 1.09 -5.04 9.63
C LEU A 149 2.29 -4.64 10.47
N SER A 150 3.25 -5.54 10.69
CA SER A 150 4.45 -5.24 11.45
C SER A 150 5.30 -4.18 10.75
N HIS A 151 5.55 -4.32 9.44
CA HIS A 151 6.24 -3.29 8.66
C HIS A 151 5.59 -1.92 8.80
N ARG A 152 4.27 -1.89 8.69
CA ARG A 152 3.48 -0.67 8.83
C ARG A 152 3.59 -0.06 10.23
N ASN A 153 3.45 -0.88 11.28
CA ASN A 153 3.46 -0.42 12.66
C ASN A 153 4.86 0.12 13.04
N LEU A 154 5.92 -0.58 12.62
CA LEU A 154 7.29 -0.10 12.77
C LEU A 154 7.50 1.24 12.07
N ALA A 155 7.04 1.39 10.82
CA ALA A 155 7.14 2.65 10.09
C ALA A 155 6.41 3.80 10.80
N ARG A 156 5.23 3.53 11.39
CA ARG A 156 4.49 4.53 12.18
C ARG A 156 5.18 4.90 13.48
N LEU A 157 5.83 3.95 14.15
CA LEU A 157 6.52 4.19 15.40
C LEU A 157 7.81 4.98 15.22
N THR A 158 8.55 4.73 14.14
CA THR A 158 9.86 5.36 13.90
C THR A 158 9.77 6.66 13.10
N GLY A 159 8.60 7.03 12.59
CA GLY A 159 8.38 8.32 11.92
C GLY A 159 9.20 8.50 10.64
N LYS A 160 9.71 7.42 10.02
CA LYS A 160 10.53 7.39 8.79
C LYS A 160 11.81 8.23 8.79
N THR A 161 12.19 8.92 9.87
CA THR A 161 13.40 9.76 9.89
C THR A 161 14.68 8.93 9.70
N ILE A 162 14.67 7.66 10.11
CA ILE A 162 15.71 6.69 9.77
C ILE A 162 15.04 5.36 9.41
N PRO A 163 15.13 4.87 8.16
CA PRO A 163 14.60 3.57 7.80
C PRO A 163 15.36 2.50 8.58
N ALA A 164 14.63 1.62 9.27
CA ALA A 164 15.25 0.49 9.94
C ALA A 164 16.03 -0.36 8.91
N PRO A 165 17.20 -0.92 9.27
CA PRO A 165 17.91 -1.85 8.40
C PRO A 165 16.99 -2.97 7.93
N ASN A 166 17.09 -3.37 6.66
CA ASN A 166 16.18 -4.37 6.07
C ASN A 166 16.13 -5.68 6.88
N TRP A 167 17.28 -6.15 7.40
CA TRP A 167 17.32 -7.37 8.21
C TRP A 167 16.47 -7.26 9.49
N PHE A 168 16.42 -6.08 10.10
CA PHE A 168 15.62 -5.84 11.30
C PHE A 168 14.14 -5.73 10.94
N ASN A 169 13.81 -4.96 9.91
CA ASN A 169 12.43 -4.79 9.45
C ASN A 169 11.79 -6.11 9.00
N GLU A 170 12.47 -6.87 8.13
CA GLU A 170 12.01 -8.18 7.64
C GLU A 170 12.08 -9.26 8.70
N GLY A 171 13.13 -9.28 9.53
CA GLY A 171 13.28 -10.25 10.61
C GLY A 171 12.20 -10.10 11.67
N LEU A 172 11.91 -8.86 12.09
CA LEU A 172 10.86 -8.57 13.05
C LEU A 172 9.47 -8.90 12.49
N ALA A 173 9.19 -8.52 11.23
CA ALA A 173 7.95 -8.86 10.57
C ALA A 173 7.76 -10.37 10.43
N SER A 174 8.82 -11.11 10.10
CA SER A 174 8.81 -12.56 9.99
C SER A 174 8.56 -13.24 11.33
N TYR A 175 9.19 -12.73 12.41
CA TYR A 175 8.99 -13.23 13.76
C TYR A 175 7.53 -13.06 14.22
N ILE A 176 6.96 -11.86 14.08
CA ILE A 176 5.56 -11.58 14.46
C ILE A 176 4.59 -12.34 13.56
N GLY A 177 4.86 -12.38 12.25
CA GLY A 177 4.09 -13.13 11.28
C GLY A 177 4.22 -14.65 11.44
N LYS A 178 5.10 -15.15 12.33
CA LYS A 178 5.42 -16.58 12.49
C LYS A 178 5.71 -17.21 11.13
N MET A 179 6.51 -16.51 10.33
CA MET A 179 6.91 -16.89 8.97
C MET A 179 8.05 -17.92 8.96
N ASP A 180 8.34 -18.56 10.10
CA ASP A 180 9.34 -19.61 10.32
C ASP A 180 9.21 -20.82 9.37
N TYR A 181 8.25 -20.81 8.46
CA TYR A 181 8.11 -21.73 7.34
C TYR A 181 9.11 -21.53 6.19
N TYR A 182 10.00 -20.53 6.26
CA TYR A 182 11.23 -20.53 5.47
C TYR A 182 12.39 -21.23 6.21
N LYS A 183 12.15 -22.45 6.74
CA LYS A 183 13.25 -23.38 6.98
C LYS A 183 13.85 -23.72 5.62
N LYS A 184 15.09 -23.31 5.37
CA LYS A 184 15.88 -23.97 4.34
C LYS A 184 15.93 -25.45 4.73
N PRO A 185 15.76 -26.40 3.80
CA PRO A 185 15.84 -27.84 4.09
C PRO A 185 17.14 -28.30 4.79
N GLN A 186 18.13 -27.42 4.87
CA GLN A 186 19.48 -27.66 5.38
C GLN A 186 19.59 -27.46 6.91
N ASP A 187 18.63 -26.78 7.55
CA ASP A 187 18.68 -26.47 9.00
C ASP A 187 17.82 -27.42 9.86
N LEU A 188 17.49 -28.62 9.33
CA LEU A 188 16.72 -29.66 10.02
C LEU A 188 17.53 -30.95 10.26
N ARG A 189 18.86 -30.88 10.19
CA ARG A 189 19.76 -31.98 10.55
C ARG A 189 20.97 -31.46 11.29
#